data_AF-A0A0F9Z9B0-F1
#
_entry.id   AF-A0A0F9Z9B0-F1
#
_cell.length_a   1.000
_cell.length_b   1.000
_cell.length_c   1.000
_cell.angle_alpha   90.00
_cell.angle_beta   90.00
_cell.angle_gamma   90.00
#
_symmetry.space_group_name_H-M   'P 1'
#
loop_
_entity.id
_entity.type
_entity.pdbx_description
1 polymer ?
#
loop_
_entity_poly.entity_id
_entity_poly.type
_entity_poly.pdbx_seq_one_letter_code
_entity_poly.pdbx_strand_id
1 'polypeptide(L)'
;MKELGYKVNSQGIFPNTKSLANEIFKKEIKTRKGTQKLIGVINWYRKFIPNLSTKIAEISNLLKGKENKALLTPKKEKVIYKVKEEILNGAKLCFPNYKKKFLLECDASDIGLGSILRQEDKIIGYYSKKIT
;
A
#
# COMPACT_ATOMS: atom_id res chain seq x y z
N MET A 1 -2.90 8.04 -20.09
CA MET A 1 -3.97 8.79 -19.40
C MET A 1 -3.69 8.83 -17.89
N LYS A 2 -4.17 9.85 -17.17
CA LYS A 2 -4.10 9.93 -15.71
C LYS A 2 -5.52 9.89 -15.18
N GLU A 3 -5.87 8.87 -14.40
CA GLU A 3 -7.24 8.68 -13.92
C GLU A 3 -7.21 8.17 -12.48
N LEU A 4 -8.06 8.72 -11.61
CA LEU A 4 -8.28 8.26 -10.22
C LEU A 4 -6.98 8.05 -9.41
N GLY A 5 -5.97 8.89 -9.60
CA GLY A 5 -4.68 8.75 -8.91
C GLY A 5 -3.76 7.66 -9.47
N TYR A 6 -4.05 7.13 -10.65
CA TYR A 6 -3.20 6.21 -11.40
C TYR A 6 -2.74 6.82 -12.73
N LYS A 7 -1.57 6.39 -13.21
CA LYS A 7 -1.10 6.64 -14.58
C LYS A 7 -1.33 5.33 -15.34
N VAL A 8 -2.09 5.43 -16.42
CA VAL A 8 -2.53 4.27 -17.21
C VAL A 8 -2.00 4.43 -18.63
N ASN A 9 -1.31 3.41 -19.13
CA ASN A 9 -0.84 3.35 -20.52
C ASN A 9 -0.88 1.91 -21.05
N SER A 10 -0.44 1.70 -22.29
CA SER A 10 -0.40 0.37 -22.92
C SER A 10 0.46 -0.66 -22.17
N GLN A 11 1.40 -0.22 -21.34
CA GLN A 11 2.27 -1.10 -20.56
C GLN A 11 1.61 -1.55 -19.24
N GLY A 12 0.61 -0.81 -18.75
CA GLY A 12 -0.13 -1.16 -17.53
C GLY A 12 -0.57 0.05 -16.71
N ILE A 13 -0.79 -0.21 -15.43
CA ILE A 13 -1.24 0.73 -14.42
C ILE A 13 -0.05 1.02 -13.49
N PHE A 14 0.16 2.30 -13.24
CA PHE A 14 1.23 2.81 -12.38
C PHE A 14 0.62 3.72 -11.31
N PRO A 15 1.23 3.82 -10.12
CA PRO A 15 0.89 4.86 -9.15
C PRO A 15 1.09 6.23 -9.79
N ASN A 16 0.13 7.14 -9.67
CA ASN A 16 0.31 8.54 -10.04
C ASN A 16 0.25 9.40 -8.78
N THR A 17 1.42 9.57 -8.17
CA THR A 17 1.58 10.31 -6.92
C THR A 17 1.69 11.81 -7.11
N LYS A 18 1.59 12.36 -8.34
CA LYS A 18 1.70 13.82 -8.59
C LYS A 18 0.60 14.67 -7.92
N SER A 19 -0.32 14.09 -7.14
CA SER A 19 -1.48 14.71 -6.47
C SER A 19 -1.40 14.55 -4.94
N LEU A 20 -2.52 14.75 -4.23
CA LEU A 20 -2.80 14.69 -2.78
C LEU A 20 -1.95 13.68 -1.97
N ALA A 21 -1.58 12.54 -2.57
CA ALA A 21 -0.64 11.59 -1.96
C ALA A 21 0.72 12.22 -1.62
N ASN A 22 1.35 12.95 -2.55
CA ASN A 22 2.61 13.65 -2.30
C ASN A 22 2.47 14.73 -1.22
N GLU A 23 1.35 15.45 -1.16
CA GLU A 23 1.12 16.46 -0.12
C GLU A 23 0.96 15.81 1.26
N ILE A 24 0.16 14.76 1.36
CA ILE A 24 -0.02 13.97 2.60
C ILE A 24 1.29 13.28 2.99
N PHE A 25 2.13 12.92 2.02
CA PHE A 25 3.42 12.32 2.27
C PHE A 25 4.49 13.32 2.73
N LYS A 26 4.36 14.60 2.41
CA LYS A 26 5.28 15.67 2.85
C LYS A 26 4.94 16.25 4.21
N LYS A 27 3.70 16.11 4.68
CA LYS A 27 3.29 16.64 5.99
C LYS A 27 3.77 15.74 7.13
N GLU A 28 4.33 16.37 8.16
CA GLU A 28 4.64 15.73 9.44
C GLU A 28 3.34 15.34 10.14
N ILE A 29 3.21 14.09 10.57
CA ILE A 29 1.95 13.56 11.09
C ILE A 29 2.01 13.46 12.61
N LYS A 30 1.47 14.49 13.27
CA LYS A 30 1.44 14.62 14.73
C LYS A 30 0.12 14.21 15.38
N THR A 31 -0.89 13.87 14.56
CA THR A 31 -2.25 13.60 15.05
C THR A 31 -2.77 12.25 14.61
N ARG A 32 -3.67 11.67 15.43
CA ARG A 32 -4.41 10.46 15.10
C ARG A 32 -5.19 10.58 13.78
N LYS A 33 -5.90 11.72 13.58
CA LYS A 33 -6.62 12.01 12.33
C LYS A 33 -5.67 12.06 11.12
N GLY A 34 -4.51 12.69 11.27
CA GLY A 34 -3.48 12.69 10.22
C GLY A 34 -2.99 11.28 9.90
N THR A 35 -2.78 10.45 10.93
CA THR A 35 -2.36 9.05 10.77
C THR A 35 -3.42 8.23 10.03
N GLN A 36 -4.70 8.40 10.36
CA GLN A 36 -5.82 7.77 9.64
C GLN A 36 -5.85 8.19 8.17
N LYS A 37 -5.71 9.50 7.89
CA LYS A 37 -5.69 10.03 6.52
C LYS A 37 -4.54 9.42 5.71
N LEU A 38 -3.36 9.34 6.30
CA LEU A 38 -2.19 8.73 5.67
C LEU A 38 -2.41 7.25 5.38
N ILE A 39 -2.89 6.46 6.35
CA ILE A 39 -3.18 5.04 6.11
C ILE A 39 -4.22 4.87 5.01
N GLY A 40 -5.23 5.74 4.94
CA GLY A 40 -6.20 5.76 3.84
C GLY A 40 -5.54 5.91 2.47
N VAL A 41 -4.61 6.86 2.33
CA VAL A 41 -3.83 7.05 1.10
C VAL A 41 -2.94 5.86 0.78
N ILE A 42 -2.23 5.31 1.78
CA ILE A 42 -1.38 4.13 1.58
C ILE A 42 -2.23 2.94 1.09
N ASN A 43 -3.41 2.74 1.69
CA ASN A 43 -4.34 1.69 1.30
C ASN A 43 -4.89 1.87 -0.12
N TRP A 44 -5.04 3.11 -0.62
CA TRP A 44 -5.40 3.36 -2.03
C TRP A 44 -4.38 2.77 -3.01
N TYR A 45 -3.11 2.69 -2.60
CA TYR A 45 -2.02 2.10 -3.38
C TYR A 45 -1.65 0.68 -2.95
N ARG A 46 -2.44 0.01 -2.10
CA ARG A 46 -2.12 -1.33 -1.56
C ARG A 46 -1.75 -2.37 -2.61
N LYS A 47 -2.39 -2.32 -3.78
CA LYS A 47 -2.24 -3.29 -4.86
C LYS A 47 -0.86 -3.26 -5.53
N PHE A 48 -0.04 -2.24 -5.23
CA PHE A 48 1.32 -2.07 -5.74
C PHE A 48 2.39 -2.52 -4.74
N ILE A 49 2.01 -2.85 -3.50
CA ILE A 49 2.95 -3.04 -2.40
C ILE A 49 2.81 -4.47 -1.87
N PRO A 50 3.83 -5.32 -2.02
CA PRO A 50 3.84 -6.64 -1.42
C PRO A 50 3.86 -6.52 0.10
N ASN A 51 3.08 -7.37 0.78
CA ASN A 51 3.07 -7.50 2.24
C ASN A 51 2.80 -6.20 3.01
N LEU A 52 2.04 -5.26 2.40
CA LEU A 52 1.73 -3.96 3.02
C LEU A 52 1.19 -4.09 4.44
N SER A 53 0.24 -5.01 4.68
CA SER A 53 -0.40 -5.19 5.99
C SER A 53 0.60 -5.45 7.11
N THR A 54 1.64 -6.22 6.83
CA THR A 54 2.73 -6.49 7.77
C THR A 54 3.59 -5.23 7.97
N LYS A 55 3.94 -4.53 6.89
CA LYS A 55 4.74 -3.29 6.94
C LYS A 55 4.08 -2.20 7.77
N ILE A 56 2.76 -2.01 7.66
CA ILE A 56 2.04 -0.96 8.38
C ILE A 56 1.34 -1.45 9.66
N ALA A 57 1.63 -2.67 10.13
CA ALA A 57 0.95 -3.27 11.27
C ALA A 57 1.14 -2.44 12.55
N GLU A 58 2.36 -1.99 12.83
CA GLU A 58 2.67 -1.17 14.01
C GLU A 58 1.99 0.20 13.96
N ILE A 59 1.87 0.79 12.77
CA ILE A 59 1.22 2.09 12.56
C ILE A 59 -0.31 1.94 12.69
N SER A 60 -0.87 0.86 12.17
CA SER A 60 -2.30 0.56 12.31
C SER A 60 -2.67 0.24 13.77
N ASN A 61 -1.77 -0.39 14.51
CA ASN A 61 -1.97 -0.65 15.94
C ASN A 61 -2.02 0.66 16.77
N LEU A 62 -1.33 1.73 16.37
CA LEU A 62 -1.46 3.06 17.02
C LEU A 62 -2.87 3.64 16.95
N LEU A 63 -3.68 3.18 16.00
CA LEU A 63 -5.06 3.61 15.84
C LEU A 63 -6.05 2.73 16.63
N LYS A 64 -5.60 1.64 17.27
CA LYS A 64 -6.45 0.80 18.11
C LYS A 64 -6.67 1.47 19.48
N GLY A 65 -7.90 1.42 19.99
CA GLY A 65 -8.26 2.01 21.29
C GLY A 65 -8.64 3.50 21.25
N LYS A 66 -9.11 4.03 22.39
CA LYS A 66 -9.59 5.41 22.57
C LYS A 66 -8.49 6.42 22.96
N GLU A 67 -7.36 5.95 23.47
CA GLU A 67 -6.31 6.84 23.98
C GLU A 67 -5.42 7.42 22.87
N ASN A 68 -5.09 8.70 23.02
CA ASN A 68 -4.19 9.48 22.16
C ASN A 68 -2.71 9.08 22.35
N LYS A 69 -2.37 7.79 22.37
CA LYS A 69 -0.97 7.33 22.41
C LYS A 69 -0.23 7.50 21.08
N ALA A 70 -0.88 8.12 20.09
CA ALA A 70 -0.44 8.22 18.71
C ALA A 70 0.54 9.39 18.49
N LEU A 71 1.63 9.42 19.25
CA LEU A 71 2.83 10.13 18.78
C LEU A 71 3.60 9.17 17.87
N LEU A 72 3.77 9.60 16.63
CA LEU A 72 4.55 8.88 15.64
C LEU A 72 6.01 8.95 16.06
N THR A 73 6.53 7.86 16.62
CA THR A 73 7.95 7.76 16.98
C THR A 73 8.81 7.81 15.72
N PRO A 74 10.06 8.31 15.77
CA PRO A 74 10.96 8.35 14.61
C PRO A 74 11.12 7.00 13.90
N LYS A 75 11.07 5.88 14.63
CA LYS A 75 11.10 4.52 14.05
C LYS A 75 9.90 4.26 13.12
N LYS A 76 8.70 4.67 13.52
CA LYS A 76 7.46 4.49 12.74
C LYS A 76 7.39 5.46 11.56
N GLU A 77 7.95 6.66 11.70
CA GLU A 77 8.11 7.59 10.58
C GLU A 77 9.02 7.03 9.49
N LYS A 78 10.11 6.35 9.86
CA LYS A 78 10.97 5.64 8.89
C LYS A 78 10.21 4.55 8.14
N VAL A 79 9.35 3.79 8.81
CA VAL A 79 8.51 2.77 8.16
C VAL A 79 7.56 3.42 7.15
N ILE A 80 6.90 4.52 7.55
CA ILE A 80 6.05 5.29 6.65
C ILE A 80 6.83 5.80 5.43
N TYR A 81 8.04 6.32 5.64
CA TYR A 81 8.90 6.81 4.57
C TYR A 81 9.23 5.71 3.57
N LYS A 82 9.64 4.53 4.03
CA LYS A 82 9.90 3.37 3.16
C LYS A 82 8.67 2.96 2.35
N VAL A 83 7.50 2.90 2.98
CA VAL A 83 6.24 2.57 2.29
C VAL A 83 5.90 3.63 1.23
N LYS A 84 6.16 4.92 1.52
CA LYS A 84 5.98 6.00 0.53
C LYS A 84 6.92 5.82 -0.66
N GLU A 85 8.20 5.54 -0.42
CA GLU A 85 9.17 5.29 -1.48
C GLU A 85 8.76 4.09 -2.33
N GLU A 86 8.31 2.99 -1.72
CA GLU A 86 7.80 1.84 -2.46
C GLU A 86 6.56 2.16 -3.30
N ILE A 87 5.68 3.07 -2.85
CA ILE A 87 4.55 3.55 -3.67
C ILE A 87 5.06 4.39 -4.84
N LEU A 88 6.04 5.27 -4.59
CA LEU A 88 6.59 6.18 -5.61
C LEU A 88 7.38 5.43 -6.67
N ASN A 89 8.15 4.43 -6.25
CA ASN A 89 8.93 3.53 -7.09
C ASN A 89 8.12 2.29 -7.51
N GLY A 90 6.81 2.30 -7.23
CA GLY A 90 5.96 1.11 -7.25
C GLY A 90 5.95 0.38 -8.58
N ALA A 91 5.89 -0.95 -8.46
CA ALA A 91 5.89 -1.87 -9.58
C ALA A 91 4.72 -1.62 -10.54
N LYS A 92 4.96 -1.91 -11.82
CA LYS A 92 3.93 -1.88 -12.86
C LYS A 92 2.92 -3.00 -12.63
N LEU A 93 1.62 -2.69 -12.62
CA LEU A 93 0.56 -3.68 -12.68
C LEU A 93 0.05 -3.85 -14.11
N CYS A 94 -0.12 -5.08 -14.55
CA CYS A 94 -0.68 -5.38 -15.86
C CYS A 94 -2.21 -5.45 -15.80
N PHE A 95 -2.86 -5.19 -16.92
CA PHE A 95 -4.29 -5.42 -17.04
C PHE A 95 -4.59 -6.92 -17.03
N PRO A 96 -5.65 -7.35 -16.34
CA PRO A 96 -6.08 -8.74 -16.38
C PRO A 96 -6.57 -9.10 -17.79
N ASN A 97 -6.12 -10.24 -18.29
CA ASN A 97 -6.66 -10.86 -19.49
C ASN A 97 -7.52 -12.06 -19.09
N TYR A 98 -8.84 -11.92 -19.16
CA TYR A 98 -9.79 -12.96 -18.76
C TYR A 98 -9.78 -14.22 -19.64
N LYS A 99 -9.07 -14.19 -20.77
CA LYS A 99 -8.84 -15.38 -21.61
C LYS A 99 -7.63 -16.21 -21.17
N LYS A 100 -6.82 -15.71 -20.23
CA LYS A 100 -5.63 -16.39 -19.70
C LYS A 100 -5.89 -16.89 -18.28
N LYS A 101 -5.18 -17.95 -17.89
CA LYS A 101 -5.23 -18.46 -16.52
C LYS A 101 -4.66 -17.43 -15.54
N PHE A 102 -5.30 -17.31 -14.39
CA PHE A 102 -4.77 -16.59 -13.24
C PHE A 102 -3.97 -17.54 -12.37
N LEU A 103 -2.82 -17.08 -11.89
CA LEU A 103 -2.02 -17.76 -10.89
C LEU A 103 -2.04 -16.91 -9.63
N LEU A 104 -2.46 -17.53 -8.53
CA LEU A 104 -2.47 -16.92 -7.21
C LEU A 104 -1.39 -17.59 -6.37
N GLU A 105 -0.38 -16.83 -5.98
CA GLU A 105 0.66 -17.28 -5.06
C GLU A 105 0.37 -16.66 -3.70
N CYS A 106 0.30 -17.50 -2.68
CA CYS A 106 -0.03 -17.09 -1.32
C CYS A 106 1.07 -17.54 -0.36
N ASP A 107 1.38 -16.68 0.59
CA ASP A 107 2.21 -16.99 1.74
C ASP A 107 1.52 -16.49 3.00
N ALA A 108 1.66 -17.23 4.10
CA ALA A 108 1.01 -16.91 5.37
C ALA A 108 1.94 -17.18 6.54
N SER A 109 1.83 -16.31 7.53
CA SER A 109 2.50 -16.40 8.83
C SER A 109 1.48 -16.24 9.95
N ASP A 110 1.90 -16.50 11.18
CA ASP A 110 1.09 -16.26 12.38
C ASP A 110 0.60 -14.81 12.52
N ILE A 111 1.27 -13.86 11.85
CA ILE A 111 0.93 -12.43 11.89
C ILE A 111 -0.06 -12.06 10.78
N GLY A 112 -0.03 -12.76 9.64
CA GLY A 112 -0.84 -12.39 8.50
C GLY A 112 -0.48 -13.09 7.20
N LEU A 113 -1.27 -12.79 6.18
CA LEU A 113 -1.17 -13.36 4.84
C LEU A 113 -0.77 -12.32 3.79
N GLY A 114 -0.01 -12.77 2.81
CA GLY A 114 0.34 -12.06 1.58
C GLY A 114 -0.02 -12.91 0.37
N SER A 115 -0.42 -12.27 -0.72
CA SER A 115 -0.58 -12.94 -1.99
C SER A 115 -0.28 -12.06 -3.19
N ILE A 116 0.10 -12.71 -4.27
CA ILE A 116 0.40 -12.12 -5.57
C ILE A 116 -0.55 -12.76 -6.59
N LEU A 117 -1.34 -11.93 -7.27
CA LEU A 117 -2.10 -12.35 -8.44
C LEU A 117 -1.29 -12.04 -9.69
N ARG A 118 -0.93 -13.07 -10.46
CA ARG A 118 -0.19 -12.93 -11.72
C ARG A 118 -0.79 -13.74 -12.86
N GLN A 119 -0.43 -13.37 -14.08
CA GLN A 119 -0.70 -14.13 -15.30
C GLN A 119 0.60 -14.26 -16.06
N GLU A 120 1.08 -15.49 -16.28
CA GLU A 120 2.45 -15.73 -16.78
C GLU A 120 3.44 -15.00 -15.84
N ASP A 121 4.35 -14.18 -16.39
CA ASP A 121 5.31 -13.38 -15.62
C ASP A 121 4.80 -11.96 -15.29
N LYS A 122 3.50 -11.70 -15.48
CA LYS A 122 2.90 -10.38 -15.30
C LYS A 122 2.11 -10.30 -14.00
N ILE A 123 2.50 -9.36 -13.13
CA ILE A 123 1.77 -9.08 -11.89
C ILE A 123 0.51 -8.27 -12.21
N ILE A 124 -0.64 -8.76 -11.76
CA ILE A 124 -1.94 -8.08 -11.82
C ILE A 124 -2.17 -7.25 -10.55
N GLY A 125 -1.75 -7.78 -9.39
CA GLY A 125 -1.84 -7.05 -8.14
C GLY A 125 -1.34 -7.83 -6.94
N TYR A 126 -1.03 -7.08 -5.88
CA TYR A 126 -0.72 -7.62 -4.56
C TYR A 126 -1.92 -7.55 -3.63
N TYR A 127 -2.02 -8.53 -2.75
CA TYR A 127 -2.93 -8.51 -1.62
C TYR A 127 -2.15 -8.84 -0.35
N SER A 128 -2.54 -8.20 0.75
CA SER A 128 -2.09 -8.61 2.07
C SER A 128 -3.18 -8.31 3.08
N LYS A 129 -3.24 -9.12 4.13
CA LYS A 129 -4.17 -8.94 5.23
C LYS A 129 -3.54 -9.46 6.51
N LYS A 130 -3.60 -8.64 7.56
CA LYS A 130 -3.27 -9.10 8.91
C LYS A 130 -4.34 -10.10 9.36
N ILE A 131 -3.92 -11.28 9.81
CA ILE A 131 -4.79 -12.25 10.46
C ILE A 131 -4.78 -11.82 11.93
N THR A 132 -5.83 -11.09 12.34
CA THR A 132 -6.00 -10.63 13.71
C THR A 132 -6.54 -11.73 14.60
#